data_AF-A0A8T0S8C3-F1
#
_entry.id   AF-A0A8T0S8C3-F1
#
_cell.length_a   1.000
_cell.length_b   1.000
_cell.length_c   1.000
_cell.angle_alpha   90.00
_cell.angle_beta   90.00
_cell.angle_gamma   90.00
#
_symmetry.space_group_name_H-M   'P 1'
#
loop_
_entity.id
_entity.type
_entity.pdbx_description
1 polymer ?
#
loop_
_entity_poly.entity_id
_entity_poly.type
_entity_poly.pdbx_seq_one_letter_code
_entity_poly.pdbx_strand_id
1 'polypeptide(L)'
;MVFEDIRLAVGLHLSAGLLVGIPMLAIHHYEFKPECFAAGRHPALLPFASGPCNCVGQVHALVEAKMVLAMMLQHFRLSLPGSLPVPAVRQIRRWP
;
A
#
# COMPACT_ATOMS: atom_id res chain seq x y z
N MET A 1 9.65 -1.12 17.89
CA MET A 1 10.22 -0.59 19.14
C MET A 1 11.47 0.17 18.78
N VAL A 2 11.66 1.34 19.36
CA VAL A 2 12.86 2.16 19.18
C VAL A 2 13.96 1.58 20.06
N PHE A 3 15.11 1.21 19.48
CA PHE A 3 16.21 0.56 20.22
C PHE A 3 17.14 1.56 20.92
N GLU A 4 17.27 2.76 20.38
CA GLU A 4 18.11 3.85 20.86
C GLU A 4 17.42 5.19 20.59
N ASP A 5 17.84 6.26 21.26
CA ASP A 5 17.24 7.58 21.05
C ASP A 5 17.50 8.09 19.62
N ILE A 6 16.43 8.35 18.87
CA ILE A 6 16.50 8.78 17.46
C ILE A 6 15.79 10.12 17.29
N ARG A 7 16.45 11.06 16.60
CA ARG A 7 15.85 12.32 16.14
C ARG A 7 15.47 12.21 14.67
N LEU A 8 14.18 12.32 14.37
CA LEU A 8 13.68 12.35 12.99
C LEU A 8 13.97 13.71 12.34
N ALA A 9 14.01 13.74 10.99
CA ALA A 9 14.25 14.95 10.20
C ALA A 9 13.23 16.08 10.47
N VAL A 10 12.03 15.72 10.93
CA VAL A 10 10.96 16.67 11.33
C VAL A 10 11.14 17.25 12.74
N GLY A 11 12.27 17.01 13.40
CA GLY A 11 12.58 17.51 14.75
C GLY A 11 11.97 16.70 15.90
N LEU A 12 11.25 15.62 15.59
CA LEU A 12 10.64 14.74 16.60
C LEU A 12 11.71 13.82 17.24
N HIS A 13 11.77 13.81 18.56
CA HIS A 13 12.64 12.93 19.34
C HIS A 13 11.89 11.69 19.80
N LEU A 14 12.43 10.51 19.51
CA LEU A 14 11.87 9.22 19.90
C LEU A 14 12.82 8.55 20.90
N SER A 15 12.35 8.32 22.12
CA SER A 15 13.15 7.66 23.15
C SER A 15 13.23 6.14 22.96
N ALA A 16 14.33 5.55 23.38
CA ALA A 16 14.51 4.10 23.47
C ALA A 16 13.35 3.44 24.23
N GLY A 17 12.90 2.28 23.77
CA GLY A 17 11.76 1.54 24.31
C GLY A 17 10.39 1.97 23.78
N LEU A 18 10.26 3.11 23.09
CA LEU A 18 8.99 3.56 22.54
C LEU A 18 8.47 2.62 21.43
N LEU A 19 7.19 2.25 21.50
CA LEU A 19 6.51 1.52 20.43
C LEU A 19 6.05 2.50 19.35
N VAL A 20 6.54 2.32 18.13
CA VAL A 20 6.14 3.10 16.96
C VAL A 20 5.37 2.19 16.01
N GLY A 21 4.15 2.57 15.69
CA GLY A 21 3.34 1.93 14.66
C GLY A 21 3.30 2.79 13.40
N ILE A 22 3.60 2.20 12.24
CA ILE A 22 3.39 2.87 10.95
C ILE A 22 1.90 2.72 10.60
N PRO A 23 1.13 3.81 10.45
CA PRO A 23 -0.29 3.73 10.14
C PRO A 23 -0.47 3.42 8.64
N MET A 24 -0.11 2.20 8.22
CA MET A 24 -0.11 1.79 6.81
C MET A 24 -1.47 2.04 6.16
N LEU A 25 -2.56 1.78 6.89
CA LEU A 25 -3.92 2.02 6.41
C LEU A 25 -4.16 3.51 6.08
N ALA A 26 -3.68 4.42 6.91
CA ALA A 26 -3.86 5.86 6.68
C ALA A 26 -2.96 6.40 5.56
N ILE A 27 -1.79 5.78 5.35
CA ILE A 27 -0.83 6.17 4.31
C ILE A 27 -1.32 5.72 2.92
N HIS A 28 -1.95 4.53 2.83
CA HIS A 28 -2.42 3.99 1.57
C HIS A 28 -3.62 4.80 1.04
N HIS A 29 -3.48 5.28 -0.20
CA HIS A 29 -4.60 5.83 -0.94
C HIS A 29 -5.47 4.70 -1.51
N TYR A 30 -6.70 4.56 -1.01
CA TYR A 30 -7.65 3.50 -1.43
C TYR A 30 -8.41 3.76 -2.73
N GLU A 31 -8.04 4.81 -3.46
CA GLU A 31 -8.66 5.12 -4.74
C GLU A 31 -7.82 4.51 -5.87
N PHE A 32 -8.45 3.73 -6.74
CA PHE A 32 -7.77 3.12 -7.88
C PHE A 32 -7.40 4.20 -8.91
N LYS A 33 -6.14 4.65 -8.87
CA LYS A 33 -5.54 5.64 -9.77
C LYS A 33 -4.23 5.13 -10.37
N PRO A 34 -4.28 4.34 -11.46
CA PRO A 34 -3.08 3.76 -12.09
C PRO A 34 -2.01 4.79 -12.47
N GLU A 35 -2.42 5.99 -12.82
CA GLU A 35 -1.54 7.12 -13.19
C GLU A 35 -0.60 7.57 -12.06
N CYS A 36 -0.89 7.22 -10.80
CA CYS A 36 0.01 7.48 -9.67
C CYS A 36 1.32 6.69 -9.74
N PHE A 37 1.40 5.66 -10.58
CA PHE A 37 2.60 4.85 -10.82
C PHE A 37 3.40 5.27 -12.06
N ALA A 38 3.03 6.38 -12.70
CA ALA A 38 3.79 6.93 -13.83
C ALA A 38 5.21 7.36 -13.41
N ALA A 39 6.13 7.39 -14.37
CA ALA A 39 7.51 7.81 -14.14
C ALA A 39 7.57 9.19 -13.46
N GLY A 40 8.46 9.34 -12.48
CA GLY A 40 8.61 10.57 -11.70
C GLY A 40 7.58 10.77 -10.58
N ARG A 41 6.68 9.79 -10.33
CA ARG A 41 5.77 9.80 -9.18
C ARG A 41 6.18 8.79 -8.13
N HIS A 42 5.91 9.12 -6.87
CA HIS A 42 6.13 8.26 -5.72
C HIS A 42 4.78 8.01 -5.02
N PRO A 43 4.08 6.92 -5.35
CA PRO A 43 2.81 6.62 -4.70
C PRO A 43 3.03 6.35 -3.22
N ALA A 44 2.14 6.87 -2.37
CA ALA A 44 2.09 6.54 -0.94
C ALA A 44 1.55 5.11 -0.76
N LEU A 45 2.37 4.12 -1.09
CA LEU A 45 2.01 2.71 -1.10
C LEU A 45 3.10 1.89 -0.41
N LEU A 46 2.72 1.20 0.66
CA LEU A 46 3.57 0.35 1.50
C LEU A 46 2.89 -1.00 1.74
N PRO A 47 2.59 -1.80 0.67
CA PRO A 47 1.76 -2.99 0.80
C PRO A 47 2.52 -4.15 1.47
N PHE A 48 3.84 -4.04 1.52
CA PHE A 48 4.78 -5.03 2.04
C PHE A 48 5.78 -4.39 3.02
N ALA A 49 5.37 -3.29 3.67
CA ALA A 49 6.22 -2.37 4.43
C ALA A 49 7.39 -1.80 3.58
N SER A 50 8.38 -1.19 4.23
CA SER A 50 9.59 -0.64 3.61
C SER A 50 10.74 -0.61 4.62
N GLY A 51 11.98 -0.50 4.14
CA GLY A 51 13.19 -0.49 4.96
C GLY A 51 13.71 -1.90 5.29
N PRO A 52 14.56 -2.04 6.32
CA PRO A 52 15.28 -3.28 6.63
C PRO A 52 14.38 -4.42 7.11
N CYS A 53 13.17 -4.11 7.58
CA CYS A 53 12.17 -5.09 8.02
C CYS A 53 10.98 -5.16 7.06
N ASN A 54 11.20 -4.98 5.75
CA ASN A 54 10.14 -5.20 4.76
C ASN A 54 9.87 -6.69 4.56
N CYS A 55 8.77 -7.01 3.87
CA CYS A 55 8.48 -8.41 3.53
C CYS A 55 9.57 -8.97 2.61
N VAL A 56 10.22 -10.06 3.03
CA VAL A 56 11.19 -10.79 2.20
C VAL A 56 10.59 -11.26 0.87
N GLY A 57 9.29 -11.53 0.84
CA GLY A 57 8.55 -11.95 -0.36
C GLY A 57 8.06 -10.81 -1.25
N GLN A 58 8.38 -9.54 -0.96
CA GLN A 58 7.84 -8.38 -1.68
C GLN A 58 8.04 -8.48 -3.20
N VAL A 59 9.24 -8.85 -3.65
CA VAL A 59 9.55 -8.96 -5.08
C VAL A 59 8.75 -10.09 -5.71
N HIS A 60 8.69 -11.25 -5.04
CA HIS A 60 7.95 -12.42 -5.51
C HIS A 60 6.46 -12.13 -5.65
N ALA A 61 5.84 -11.59 -4.61
CA ALA A 61 4.42 -11.28 -4.59
C ALA A 61 4.03 -10.28 -5.71
N LEU A 62 4.88 -9.29 -5.99
CA LEU A 62 4.63 -8.35 -7.09
C LEU A 62 4.77 -9.00 -8.47
N VAL A 63 5.71 -9.92 -8.66
CA VAL A 63 5.85 -10.67 -9.92
C VAL A 63 4.67 -11.61 -10.11
N GLU A 64 4.31 -12.38 -9.08
CA GLU A 64 3.15 -13.28 -9.11
C GLU A 64 1.86 -12.52 -9.42
N ALA A 65 1.60 -11.41 -8.72
CA ALA A 65 0.40 -10.60 -8.96
C ALA A 65 0.32 -10.10 -10.41
N LYS A 66 1.45 -9.65 -10.99
CA LYS A 66 1.50 -9.23 -12.39
C LYS A 66 1.28 -10.39 -13.36
N MET A 67 1.89 -11.54 -13.10
CA MET A 67 1.74 -12.74 -13.94
C MET A 67 0.30 -13.22 -13.94
N VAL A 68 -0.31 -13.38 -12.76
CA VAL A 68 -1.70 -13.81 -12.63
C VAL A 68 -2.64 -12.83 -13.32
N LEU A 69 -2.45 -11.52 -13.12
CA LEU A 69 -3.25 -10.51 -13.81
C LEU A 69 -3.09 -10.56 -15.34
N ALA A 70 -1.86 -10.68 -15.84
CA ALA A 70 -1.60 -10.79 -17.26
C ALA A 70 -2.22 -12.05 -17.87
N MET A 71 -2.16 -13.19 -17.18
CA MET A 71 -2.81 -14.43 -17.61
C MET A 71 -4.33 -14.28 -17.63
N MET A 72 -4.92 -13.68 -16.60
CA MET A 72 -6.36 -13.40 -16.56
C MET A 72 -6.81 -12.55 -17.74
N LEU A 73 -6.09 -11.46 -18.04
CA LEU A 73 -6.43 -10.54 -19.13
C LEU A 73 -6.24 -11.13 -20.53
N GLN A 74 -5.30 -12.07 -20.69
CA GLN A 74 -5.05 -12.76 -21.97
C GLN A 74 -6.14 -13.79 -22.29
N HIS A 75 -6.61 -14.53 -21.29
CA HIS A 75 -7.50 -15.68 -21.51
C HIS A 75 -8.99 -15.38 -21.24
N PHE A 76 -9.31 -14.31 -20.51
CA PHE A 76 -10.68 -14.04 -20.07
C PHE A 76 -11.15 -12.62 -20.42
N ARG A 77 -12.47 -12.49 -20.53
CA ARG A 77 -13.18 -11.19 -20.52
C ARG A 77 -14.01 -11.14 -19.24
N LEU A 78 -13.68 -10.19 -18.36
CA LEU A 78 -14.32 -10.04 -17.07
C LEU A 78 -15.53 -9.12 -17.21
N SER A 79 -16.70 -9.57 -16.78
CA SER A 79 -17.89 -8.75 -16.64
C SER A 79 -18.52 -8.99 -15.27
N LEU A 80 -19.14 -7.95 -14.72
CA LEU A 80 -19.97 -8.09 -13.54
C LEU A 80 -21.32 -8.70 -13.94
N PRO A 81 -21.84 -9.70 -13.23
CA PRO A 81 -23.22 -10.14 -13.39
C PRO A 81 -24.17 -8.97 -13.07
N GLY A 82 -25.11 -8.69 -13.97
CA GLY A 82 -25.88 -7.43 -14.01
C GLY A 82 -26.77 -7.10 -12.80
N SER A 83 -26.89 -8.00 -11.82
CA SER A 83 -27.73 -7.84 -10.62
C SER A 83 -26.96 -7.69 -9.31
N LEU A 84 -25.64 -7.85 -9.31
CA LEU A 84 -24.85 -7.72 -8.09
C LEU A 84 -24.54 -6.25 -7.80
N PRO A 85 -24.96 -5.71 -6.64
CA PRO A 85 -24.53 -4.38 -6.25
C PRO A 85 -23.01 -4.40 -6.14
N VAL A 86 -22.34 -3.52 -6.90
CA VAL A 86 -20.90 -3.29 -6.71
C VAL A 86 -20.74 -2.90 -5.25
N PRO A 87 -19.98 -3.66 -4.43
CA PRO A 87 -19.80 -3.31 -3.04
C PRO A 87 -19.19 -1.90 -3.03
N ALA A 88 -19.97 -0.94 -2.53
CA ALA A 88 -19.50 0.41 -2.36
C ALA A 88 -18.34 0.31 -1.35
N VAL A 89 -17.11 0.33 -1.86
CA VAL A 89 -15.94 0.52 -1.01
C VAL A 89 -16.20 1.86 -0.34
N ARG A 90 -16.60 1.83 0.93
CA ARG A 90 -16.86 3.03 1.71
C ARG A 90 -15.53 3.73 1.83
N GLN A 91 -15.26 4.65 0.89
CA GLN A 91 -14.13 5.55 0.98
C GLN A 91 -14.27 6.22 2.34
N ILE A 92 -13.30 5.99 3.22
CA ILE A 92 -13.18 6.74 4.46
C ILE A 92 -12.98 8.18 3.98
N ARG A 93 -14.08 8.96 3.95
CA ARG A 93 -14.04 10.35 3.51
C ARG A 93 -12.99 11.05 4.37
N ARG A 94 -12.08 11.77 3.71
CA ARG A 94 -11.04 12.58 4.34
C ARG A 94 -11.64 13.37 5.51
N TRP A 95 -11.04 13.25 6.68
CA TRP A 95 -11.24 14.20 7.78
C TRP A 95 -10.66 15.56 7.35
N PRO A 96 -11.29 16.70 7.74
CA PRO A 96 -10.80 18.04 7.42
C PRO A 96 -9.39 18.32 7.95
#